data_AF-A0AAN6S568-F1
#
_entry.id   AF-A0AAN6S568-F1
#
_cell.length_a   1.000
_cell.length_b   1.000
_cell.length_c   1.000
_cell.angle_alpha   90.00
_cell.angle_beta   90.00
_cell.angle_gamma   90.00
#
_symmetry.space_group_name_H-M   'P 1'
#
loop_
_entity.id
_entity.type
_entity.pdbx_description
1 polymer ?
#
loop_
_entity_poly.entity_id
_entity_poly.type
_entity_poly.pdbx_seq_one_letter_code
_entity_poly.pdbx_strand_id
1 'polypeptide(L)'
;MADKKNKSAYGQAAGDTDFRKKYDLDEYAAKAAAREDAEKEERKARWEAKMAGKKYHKPMDGSETLSTARNATQDFSKLVGTSTLVPAGAGVGKKGRGAGFYCEACDLTFKDNLQWVEHTNSMQHQRNTGHTGEVKRATAQEVHDRIEALWQRLQEQKKDNVVNLQERLQVRKEEEEKEREEKRRKRKEAEEKRRLEKEKELKARTDYGEDVRIEGEHDEDDMMAMMGFTGFGSTKSSAPPSSAAAAALLRRQFKQMQSDKDIPGISCGLVDDNNIFEWEVMLMLNDDCKYYGGKSPPPPPPCSRCGNFRAILNFPPTYPLMPPKLTFQTPIPFHPNIYPSGELCISILHPPEEDKYGYEDASERWSPVQSPETILLSVISLFEDPNDESPANVEAARLLRLEKEGQSKDFRRRCRKCVRESLGED
;
A
#
# COMPACT_ATOMS: atom_id res chain seq x y z
N MET A 1 -33.97 -42.83 7.26
CA MET A 1 -35.21 -42.40 7.94
C MET A 1 -34.84 -41.53 9.13
N ALA A 2 -34.66 -40.22 8.91
CA ALA A 2 -34.50 -39.26 10.00
C ALA A 2 -34.92 -37.85 9.50
N ASP A 3 -36.20 -37.68 9.21
CA ASP A 3 -36.82 -36.37 9.08
C ASP A 3 -36.81 -35.65 10.43
N LYS A 4 -35.90 -34.69 10.62
CA LYS A 4 -36.01 -33.72 11.72
C LYS A 4 -36.55 -32.39 11.18
N LYS A 5 -37.85 -32.23 11.41
CA LYS A 5 -38.64 -31.01 11.21
C LYS A 5 -37.97 -29.81 11.89
N ASN A 6 -37.51 -28.84 11.11
CA ASN A 6 -37.34 -27.47 11.57
C ASN A 6 -38.74 -26.84 11.76
N LYS A 7 -39.24 -26.85 13.00
CA LYS A 7 -40.37 -26.01 13.41
C LYS A 7 -39.98 -25.19 14.63
N SER A 8 -40.06 -23.87 14.48
CA SER A 8 -40.06 -22.91 15.58
C SER A 8 -41.32 -23.07 16.43
N ALA A 9 -41.22 -22.77 17.72
CA ALA A 9 -42.31 -22.84 18.71
C ALA A 9 -43.53 -21.95 18.37
N TYR A 10 -43.43 -21.05 17.38
CA TYR A 10 -44.52 -20.17 16.94
C TYR A 10 -44.87 -20.26 15.44
N GLY A 11 -44.60 -21.40 14.79
CA GLY A 11 -45.29 -21.75 13.54
C GLY A 11 -44.98 -20.92 12.28
N GLN A 12 -44.02 -19.98 12.30
CA GLN A 12 -43.52 -19.33 11.08
C GLN A 12 -42.30 -20.06 10.51
N ALA A 13 -42.27 -20.21 9.18
CA ALA A 13 -41.13 -20.76 8.45
C ALA A 13 -39.93 -19.81 8.57
N ALA A 14 -38.85 -20.29 9.18
CA ALA A 14 -37.62 -19.52 9.30
C ALA A 14 -37.04 -19.32 7.90
N GLY A 15 -36.92 -18.04 7.49
CA GLY A 15 -36.21 -17.64 6.29
C GLY A 15 -34.75 -18.09 6.35
N ASP A 16 -34.27 -18.50 5.19
CA ASP A 16 -32.98 -19.06 4.88
C ASP A 16 -31.79 -18.45 5.68
N THR A 17 -31.23 -19.23 6.61
CA THR A 17 -30.01 -18.87 7.35
C THR A 17 -28.79 -19.59 6.77
N ASP A 18 -28.56 -19.49 5.45
CA ASP A 18 -27.43 -20.13 4.77
C ASP A 18 -26.07 -19.44 4.99
N PHE A 19 -26.00 -18.42 5.86
CA PHE A 19 -24.74 -17.77 6.24
C PHE A 19 -23.93 -18.57 7.30
N ARG A 20 -24.44 -19.70 7.77
CA ARG A 20 -23.77 -20.53 8.79
C ARG A 20 -23.02 -21.67 8.11
N LYS A 21 -21.67 -21.64 8.14
CA LYS A 21 -20.81 -22.75 7.69
C LYS A 21 -21.31 -24.07 8.31
N LYS A 22 -21.90 -24.92 7.49
CA LYS A 22 -22.27 -26.29 7.86
C LYS A 22 -20.98 -27.09 7.80
N TYR A 23 -20.38 -27.35 8.97
CA TYR A 23 -19.23 -28.24 9.07
C TYR A 23 -19.74 -29.67 8.89
N ASP A 24 -19.33 -30.32 7.81
CA ASP A 24 -19.63 -31.73 7.58
C ASP A 24 -18.78 -32.57 8.55
N LEU A 25 -19.43 -33.10 9.59
CA LEU A 25 -18.77 -33.89 10.64
C LEU A 25 -18.05 -35.11 10.07
N ASP A 26 -18.57 -35.71 9.00
CA ASP A 26 -18.00 -36.91 8.39
C ASP A 26 -16.76 -36.55 7.56
N GLU A 27 -16.77 -35.43 6.84
CA GLU A 27 -15.58 -34.91 6.13
C GLU A 27 -14.45 -34.58 7.11
N TYR A 28 -14.76 -33.95 8.24
CA TYR A 28 -13.77 -33.62 9.27
C TYR A 28 -13.27 -34.86 10.02
N ALA A 29 -14.13 -35.86 10.26
CA ALA A 29 -13.73 -37.15 10.81
C ALA A 29 -12.80 -37.91 9.85
N ALA A 30 -13.09 -37.91 8.56
CA ALA A 30 -12.22 -38.50 7.53
C ALA A 30 -10.87 -37.78 7.43
N LYS A 31 -10.86 -36.44 7.46
CA LYS A 31 -9.62 -35.64 7.51
C LYS A 31 -8.81 -35.85 8.79
N ALA A 32 -9.46 -36.11 9.92
CA ALA A 32 -8.79 -36.44 11.17
C ALA A 32 -8.16 -37.84 11.12
N ALA A 33 -8.90 -38.85 10.63
CA ALA A 33 -8.38 -40.20 10.44
C ALA A 33 -7.18 -40.24 9.47
N ALA A 34 -7.28 -39.52 8.34
CA ALA A 34 -6.17 -39.40 7.38
C ALA A 34 -4.91 -38.77 7.99
N ARG A 35 -5.09 -37.79 8.89
CA ARG A 35 -3.96 -37.18 9.63
C ARG A 35 -3.35 -38.15 10.63
N GLU A 36 -4.17 -38.87 11.39
CA GLU A 36 -3.69 -39.87 12.35
C GLU A 36 -2.92 -41.00 11.66
N ASP A 37 -3.40 -41.46 10.50
CA ASP A 37 -2.71 -42.49 9.73
C ASP A 37 -1.40 -41.97 9.13
N ALA A 38 -1.38 -40.74 8.60
CA ALA A 38 -0.14 -40.09 8.17
C ALA A 38 0.86 -39.94 9.32
N GLU A 39 0.43 -39.56 10.52
CA GLU A 39 1.27 -39.47 11.72
C GLU A 39 1.79 -40.84 12.19
N LYS A 40 1.00 -41.90 12.04
CA LYS A 40 1.44 -43.28 12.33
C LYS A 40 2.53 -43.72 11.37
N GLU A 41 2.35 -43.49 10.08
CA GLU A 41 3.36 -43.83 9.05
C GLU A 41 4.64 -43.00 9.22
N GLU A 42 4.52 -41.70 9.52
CA GLU A 42 5.68 -40.85 9.82
C GLU A 42 6.44 -41.34 11.07
N ARG A 43 5.71 -41.77 12.11
CA ARG A 43 6.29 -42.31 13.34
C ARG A 43 7.02 -43.63 13.10
N LYS A 44 6.48 -44.52 12.27
CA LYS A 44 7.15 -45.75 11.84
C LYS A 44 8.44 -45.43 11.08
N ALA A 45 8.37 -44.54 10.09
CA ALA A 45 9.54 -44.14 9.31
C ALA A 45 10.63 -43.44 10.16
N ARG A 46 10.24 -42.64 11.16
CA ARG A 46 11.16 -42.07 12.16
C ARG A 46 11.84 -43.14 13.00
N TRP A 47 11.09 -44.16 13.42
CA TRP A 47 11.61 -45.27 14.21
C TRP A 47 12.57 -46.15 13.40
N GLU A 48 12.23 -46.46 12.15
CA GLU A 48 13.08 -47.21 11.22
C GLU A 48 14.39 -46.48 10.92
N ALA A 49 14.33 -45.16 10.65
CA ALA A 49 15.53 -44.35 10.47
C ALA A 49 16.43 -44.37 11.72
N LYS A 50 15.83 -44.27 12.92
CA LYS A 50 16.55 -44.37 14.19
C LYS A 50 17.22 -45.72 14.37
N MET A 51 16.54 -46.82 14.03
CA MET A 51 17.11 -48.18 14.08
C MET A 51 18.23 -48.39 13.07
N ALA A 52 18.15 -47.73 11.91
CA ALA A 52 19.19 -47.73 10.88
C ALA A 52 20.34 -46.75 11.16
N GLY A 53 20.32 -46.03 12.29
CA GLY A 53 21.33 -45.02 12.65
C GLY A 53 21.33 -43.77 11.74
N LYS A 54 20.30 -43.58 10.91
CA LYS A 54 20.16 -42.45 9.98
C LYS A 54 19.23 -41.39 10.58
N LYS A 55 19.47 -40.12 10.26
CA LYS A 55 18.51 -39.05 10.59
C LYS A 55 17.30 -39.17 9.67
N TYR A 56 16.10 -39.17 10.24
CA TYR A 56 14.85 -39.14 9.48
C TYR A 56 14.69 -37.79 8.78
N HIS A 57 14.37 -37.84 7.49
CA HIS A 57 13.95 -36.69 6.70
C HIS A 57 12.59 -37.00 6.08
N LYS A 58 11.67 -36.04 6.09
CA LYS A 58 10.38 -36.19 5.42
C LYS A 58 10.65 -36.43 3.91
N PRO A 59 10.06 -37.47 3.30
CA PRO A 59 10.19 -37.70 1.87
C PRO A 59 9.67 -36.51 1.06
N MET A 60 10.34 -36.22 -0.06
CA MET A 60 9.99 -35.11 -0.95
C MET A 60 8.71 -35.45 -1.74
N ASP A 61 7.73 -34.54 -1.77
CA ASP A 61 6.37 -34.70 -2.37
C ASP A 61 6.35 -34.39 -3.88
N GLY A 62 7.49 -34.02 -4.48
CA GLY A 62 7.56 -33.65 -5.89
C GLY A 62 6.92 -32.30 -6.24
N SER A 63 6.23 -31.65 -5.30
CA SER A 63 5.78 -30.25 -5.38
C SER A 63 6.87 -29.23 -5.02
N GLU A 64 8.12 -29.68 -4.93
CA GLU A 64 9.21 -28.90 -4.36
C GLU A 64 9.82 -27.94 -5.38
N THR A 65 10.15 -26.75 -4.92
CA THR A 65 10.75 -25.71 -5.74
C THR A 65 12.27 -25.78 -5.67
N LEU A 66 12.93 -25.55 -6.82
CA LEU A 66 14.37 -25.36 -6.87
C LEU A 66 14.78 -24.18 -5.98
N SER A 67 15.96 -24.27 -5.36
CA SER A 67 16.47 -23.21 -4.49
C SER A 67 16.75 -21.95 -5.33
N THR A 68 15.96 -20.90 -5.12
CA THR A 68 16.18 -19.58 -5.71
C THR A 68 16.77 -18.60 -4.69
N ALA A 69 17.40 -17.53 -5.18
CA ALA A 69 17.78 -16.42 -4.32
C ALA A 69 16.54 -15.80 -3.65
N ARG A 70 16.67 -15.40 -2.38
CA ARG A 70 15.56 -14.74 -1.67
C ARG A 70 15.36 -13.33 -2.24
N ASN A 71 14.11 -12.97 -2.49
CA ASN A 71 13.74 -11.63 -2.96
C ASN A 71 13.47 -10.65 -1.81
N ALA A 72 13.25 -11.15 -0.59
CA ALA A 72 12.97 -10.30 0.57
C ALA A 72 14.25 -9.93 1.33
N THR A 73 14.42 -8.63 1.58
CA THR A 73 15.47 -8.11 2.47
C THR A 73 15.17 -8.50 3.91
N GLN A 74 16.13 -9.15 4.58
CA GLN A 74 16.00 -9.46 6.01
C GLN A 74 16.37 -8.20 6.82
N ASP A 75 15.39 -7.64 7.51
CA ASP A 75 15.60 -6.46 8.36
C ASP A 75 15.87 -6.89 9.80
N PHE A 76 17.15 -6.83 10.18
CA PHE A 76 17.63 -7.17 11.51
C PHE A 76 17.53 -5.99 12.50
N SER A 77 17.23 -4.78 12.03
CA SER A 77 17.23 -3.56 12.86
C SER A 77 15.96 -3.42 13.72
N LYS A 78 14.85 -4.04 13.28
CA LYS A 78 13.54 -3.99 13.95
C LYS A 78 13.53 -4.47 15.40
N LEU A 79 14.49 -5.31 15.79
CA LEU A 79 14.59 -5.87 17.14
C LEU A 79 15.61 -5.15 18.03
N VAL A 80 16.26 -4.10 17.52
CA VAL A 80 17.23 -3.31 18.29
C VAL A 80 16.48 -2.41 19.26
N GLY A 81 16.72 -2.58 20.56
CA GLY A 81 16.11 -1.76 21.62
C GLY A 81 14.72 -2.22 22.07
N THR A 82 14.13 -3.25 21.43
CA THR A 82 12.84 -3.81 21.83
C THR A 82 13.00 -4.81 22.98
N SER A 83 12.23 -4.66 24.06
CA SER A 83 12.14 -5.66 25.14
C SER A 83 10.91 -6.55 24.93
N THR A 84 11.06 -7.86 25.13
CA THR A 84 9.96 -8.83 25.01
C THR A 84 9.90 -9.68 26.27
N LEU A 85 8.71 -9.80 26.85
CA LEU A 85 8.48 -10.64 28.02
C LEU A 85 8.36 -12.09 27.57
N VAL A 86 9.30 -12.93 28.00
CA VAL A 86 9.38 -14.34 27.63
C VAL A 86 9.05 -15.21 28.86
N PRO A 87 8.22 -16.25 28.73
CA PRO A 87 7.88 -17.13 29.86
C PRO A 87 9.13 -17.80 30.45
N ALA A 88 9.14 -17.96 31.78
CA ALA A 88 10.25 -18.57 32.51
C ALA A 88 10.54 -19.98 31.96
N GLY A 89 11.74 -20.19 31.42
CA GLY A 89 12.18 -21.46 30.82
C GLY A 89 12.26 -21.46 29.29
N ALA A 90 11.61 -20.53 28.57
CA ALA A 90 11.70 -20.43 27.11
C ALA A 90 13.05 -19.89 26.60
N GLY A 91 13.99 -19.57 27.51
CA GLY A 91 15.39 -19.27 27.20
C GLY A 91 16.32 -20.50 27.26
N VAL A 92 15.82 -21.67 27.65
CA VAL A 92 16.62 -22.89 27.81
C VAL A 92 16.61 -23.71 26.52
N GLY A 93 17.70 -23.60 25.75
CA GLY A 93 17.86 -24.29 24.48
C GLY A 93 17.37 -23.49 23.28
N LYS A 94 17.35 -24.14 22.11
CA LYS A 94 16.96 -23.50 20.85
C LYS A 94 15.53 -23.78 20.43
N LYS A 95 14.78 -24.66 21.12
CA LYS A 95 13.45 -25.14 20.67
C LYS A 95 12.32 -24.33 21.30
N GLY A 96 11.31 -24.00 20.50
CA GLY A 96 10.16 -23.19 20.92
C GLY A 96 10.41 -21.68 20.79
N ARG A 97 9.36 -20.89 21.00
CA ARG A 97 9.41 -19.42 20.93
C ARG A 97 10.12 -18.84 22.15
N GLY A 98 11.32 -18.30 21.94
CA GLY A 98 12.14 -17.64 22.96
C GLY A 98 12.54 -16.22 22.55
N ALA A 99 13.48 -15.63 23.28
CA ALA A 99 14.07 -14.33 22.93
C ALA A 99 15.02 -14.48 21.73
N GLY A 100 14.71 -13.82 20.62
CA GLY A 100 15.51 -13.79 19.38
C GLY A 100 14.68 -14.01 18.11
N PHE A 101 15.36 -14.38 17.02
CA PHE A 101 14.73 -14.70 15.74
C PHE A 101 14.11 -16.10 15.77
N TYR A 102 12.80 -16.20 15.59
CA TYR A 102 12.07 -17.47 15.62
C TYR A 102 11.77 -17.98 14.21
N CYS A 103 12.06 -19.25 13.95
CA CYS A 103 11.75 -19.94 12.70
C CYS A 103 10.56 -20.87 12.88
N GLU A 104 9.46 -20.58 12.19
CA GLU A 104 8.21 -21.36 12.28
C GLU A 104 8.35 -22.75 11.65
N ALA A 105 9.12 -22.88 10.56
CA ALA A 105 9.31 -24.15 9.85
C ALA A 105 10.15 -25.18 10.62
N CYS A 106 10.96 -24.73 11.57
CA CYS A 106 11.88 -25.58 12.33
C CYS A 106 11.60 -25.60 13.83
N ASP A 107 10.71 -24.72 14.31
CA ASP A 107 10.42 -24.48 15.73
C ASP A 107 11.68 -24.20 16.56
N LEU A 108 12.57 -23.36 16.00
CA LEU A 108 13.84 -22.97 16.62
C LEU A 108 13.96 -21.45 16.76
N THR A 109 14.50 -21.01 17.90
CA THR A 109 14.86 -19.60 18.16
C THR A 109 16.38 -19.42 18.16
N PHE A 110 16.85 -18.38 17.46
CA PHE A 110 18.25 -17.99 17.34
C PHE A 110 18.48 -16.61 17.95
N LYS A 111 19.56 -16.46 18.72
CA LYS A 111 19.87 -15.20 19.41
C LYS A 111 20.68 -14.22 18.54
N ASP A 112 21.47 -14.75 17.60
CA ASP A 112 22.38 -13.97 16.78
C ASP A 112 21.95 -13.99 15.31
N ASN A 113 22.19 -12.88 14.60
CA ASN A 113 21.88 -12.74 13.17
C ASN A 113 22.62 -13.79 12.33
N LEU A 114 23.88 -14.07 12.65
CA LEU A 114 24.68 -15.04 11.91
C LEU A 114 24.08 -16.45 12.00
N GLN A 115 23.72 -16.87 13.21
CA GLN A 115 23.09 -18.18 13.42
C GLN A 115 21.72 -18.28 12.74
N TRP A 116 20.97 -17.18 12.69
CA TRP A 116 19.72 -17.10 11.94
C TRP A 116 19.95 -17.31 10.44
N VAL A 117 20.90 -16.58 9.84
CA VAL A 117 21.21 -16.72 8.41
C VAL A 117 21.71 -18.13 8.09
N GLU A 118 22.64 -18.67 8.88
CA GLU A 118 23.13 -20.04 8.73
C GLU A 118 21.98 -21.07 8.83
N HIS A 119 21.06 -20.87 9.76
CA HIS A 119 19.88 -21.72 9.89
C HIS A 119 19.00 -21.69 8.65
N THR A 120 18.66 -20.49 8.16
CA THR A 120 17.80 -20.34 6.97
C THR A 120 18.44 -20.96 5.72
N ASN A 121 19.77 -21.00 5.64
CA ASN A 121 20.50 -21.61 4.54
C ASN A 121 20.81 -23.10 4.77
N SER A 122 20.47 -23.65 5.93
CA SER A 122 20.71 -25.06 6.23
C SER A 122 19.80 -25.96 5.37
N MET A 123 20.35 -27.09 4.91
CA MET A 123 19.59 -28.12 4.18
C MET A 123 18.39 -28.64 4.95
N GLN A 124 18.45 -28.62 6.29
CA GLN A 124 17.34 -29.03 7.14
C GLN A 124 16.17 -28.04 7.06
N HIS A 125 16.45 -26.74 7.11
CA HIS A 125 15.42 -25.71 6.94
C HIS A 125 14.87 -25.68 5.50
N GLN A 126 15.75 -25.79 4.50
CA GLN A 126 15.35 -25.83 3.09
C GLN A 126 14.41 -27.01 2.80
N ARG A 127 14.71 -28.21 3.29
CA ARG A 127 13.81 -29.36 3.16
C ARG A 127 12.49 -29.18 3.90
N ASN A 128 12.51 -28.62 5.11
CA ASN A 128 11.29 -28.34 5.86
C ASN A 128 10.39 -27.30 5.15
N THR A 129 10.98 -26.42 4.34
CA THR A 129 10.27 -25.40 3.55
C THR A 129 9.97 -25.85 2.11
N GLY A 130 10.27 -27.11 1.75
CA GLY A 130 9.98 -27.66 0.42
C GLY A 130 10.96 -27.27 -0.69
N HIS A 131 12.23 -26.98 -0.34
CA HIS A 131 13.30 -26.70 -1.29
C HIS A 131 14.26 -27.88 -1.39
N THR A 132 14.63 -28.25 -2.62
CA THR A 132 15.48 -29.41 -2.91
C THR A 132 16.97 -29.19 -2.64
N GLY A 133 17.40 -27.94 -2.42
CA GLY A 133 18.82 -27.57 -2.29
C GLY A 133 19.53 -27.47 -3.64
N GLU A 134 18.90 -27.90 -4.73
CA GLU A 134 19.42 -27.80 -6.08
C GLU A 134 19.13 -26.40 -6.66
N VAL A 135 20.17 -25.76 -7.18
CA VAL A 135 20.08 -24.43 -7.76
C VAL A 135 19.82 -24.55 -9.26
N LYS A 136 18.79 -23.86 -9.76
CA LYS A 136 18.55 -23.75 -11.21
C LYS A 136 19.71 -22.97 -11.84
N ARG A 137 20.42 -23.57 -12.80
CA ARG A 137 21.38 -22.82 -13.63
C ARG A 137 20.60 -21.92 -14.58
N ALA A 138 20.96 -20.64 -14.61
CA ALA A 138 20.35 -19.68 -15.53
C ALA A 138 20.69 -20.05 -16.98
N THR A 139 19.69 -19.97 -17.86
CA THR A 139 19.88 -20.13 -19.31
C THR A 139 20.39 -18.83 -19.93
N ALA A 140 20.99 -18.93 -21.12
CA ALA A 140 21.48 -17.73 -21.84
C ALA A 140 20.35 -16.73 -22.16
N GLN A 141 19.14 -17.24 -22.42
CA GLN A 141 17.94 -16.43 -22.65
C GLN A 141 17.52 -15.68 -21.38
N GLU A 142 17.43 -16.37 -20.25
CA GLU A 142 17.08 -15.73 -18.96
C GLU A 142 18.09 -14.65 -18.55
N VAL A 143 19.38 -14.82 -18.89
CA VAL A 143 20.42 -13.79 -18.66
C VAL A 143 20.23 -12.61 -19.61
N HIS A 144 19.91 -12.87 -20.87
CA HIS A 144 19.64 -11.82 -21.85
C HIS A 144 18.44 -10.95 -21.44
N ASP A 145 17.32 -11.56 -21.09
CA ASP A 145 16.10 -10.87 -20.65
C ASP A 145 16.37 -10.04 -19.39
N ARG A 146 17.20 -10.55 -18.48
CA ARG A 146 17.59 -9.82 -17.27
C ARG A 146 18.49 -8.62 -17.56
N ILE A 147 19.43 -8.76 -18.51
CA ILE A 147 20.29 -7.66 -18.95
C ILE A 147 19.44 -6.59 -19.65
N GLU A 148 18.49 -7.00 -20.49
CA GLU A 148 17.58 -6.08 -21.17
C GLU A 148 16.73 -5.30 -20.17
N ALA A 149 16.14 -5.97 -19.16
CA ALA A 149 15.38 -5.31 -18.11
C ALA A 149 16.22 -4.31 -17.29
N LEU A 150 17.48 -4.65 -16.97
CA LEU A 150 18.39 -3.73 -16.28
C LEU A 150 18.76 -2.54 -17.16
N TRP A 151 18.96 -2.76 -18.46
CA TRP A 151 19.27 -1.72 -19.42
C TRP A 151 18.09 -0.76 -19.61
N GLN A 152 16.87 -1.27 -19.68
CA GLN A 152 15.64 -0.47 -19.72
C GLN A 152 15.50 0.41 -18.47
N ARG A 153 15.69 -0.14 -17.27
CA ARG A 153 15.68 0.65 -16.02
C ARG A 153 16.73 1.77 -16.02
N LEU A 154 17.92 1.50 -16.54
CA LEU A 154 18.96 2.52 -16.69
C LEU A 154 18.60 3.60 -17.72
N GLN A 155 17.90 3.22 -18.80
CA GLN A 155 17.41 4.19 -19.78
C GLN A 155 16.31 5.08 -19.21
N GLU A 156 15.36 4.51 -18.46
CA GLU A 156 14.33 5.27 -17.75
C GLU A 156 14.95 6.27 -16.78
N GLN A 157 15.87 5.82 -15.93
CA GLN A 157 16.61 6.73 -15.04
C GLN A 157 17.37 7.83 -15.79
N LYS A 158 17.90 7.55 -16.99
CA LYS A 158 18.53 8.57 -17.84
C LYS A 158 17.53 9.56 -18.43
N LYS A 159 16.35 9.09 -18.84
CA LYS A 159 15.25 9.95 -19.33
C LYS A 159 14.75 10.87 -18.22
N ASP A 160 14.65 10.36 -16.99
CA ASP A 160 14.21 11.14 -15.82
C ASP A 160 15.22 12.22 -15.43
N ASN A 161 16.51 11.99 -15.68
CA ASN A 161 17.59 12.95 -15.46
C ASN A 161 17.70 14.06 -16.54
N VAL A 162 16.82 14.11 -17.53
CA VAL A 162 16.86 15.16 -18.58
C VAL A 162 16.30 16.48 -18.02
N VAL A 163 17.22 17.38 -17.66
CA VAL A 163 16.90 18.66 -17.02
C VAL A 163 16.32 19.70 -18.00
N ASN A 164 16.59 19.61 -19.31
CA ASN A 164 16.22 20.63 -20.31
C ASN A 164 14.75 20.51 -20.80
N LEU A 165 14.01 21.63 -20.81
CA LEU A 165 12.59 21.70 -21.21
C LEU A 165 12.38 21.37 -22.70
N GLN A 166 13.30 21.77 -23.57
CA GLN A 166 13.22 21.55 -25.01
C GLN A 166 13.31 20.06 -25.36
N GLU A 167 14.23 19.34 -24.73
CA GLU A 167 14.42 17.90 -24.90
C GLU A 167 13.23 17.12 -24.33
N ARG A 168 12.68 17.52 -23.18
CA ARG A 168 11.45 16.92 -22.64
C ARG A 168 10.24 17.08 -23.58
N LEU A 169 10.10 18.21 -24.27
CA LEU A 169 9.03 18.41 -25.25
C LEU A 169 9.22 17.58 -26.52
N GLN A 170 10.47 17.33 -26.94
CA GLN A 170 10.78 16.45 -28.08
C GLN A 170 10.50 14.98 -27.75
N VAL A 171 10.93 14.50 -26.58
CA VAL A 171 10.64 13.13 -26.11
C VAL A 171 9.14 12.88 -26.04
N ARG A 172 8.34 13.83 -25.51
CA ARG A 172 6.87 13.71 -25.50
C ARG A 172 6.26 13.65 -26.90
N LYS A 173 6.74 14.48 -27.84
CA LYS A 173 6.26 14.45 -29.22
C LYS A 173 6.54 13.12 -29.89
N GLU A 174 7.74 12.56 -29.68
CA GLU A 174 8.12 11.24 -30.20
C GLU A 174 7.30 10.12 -29.55
N GLU A 175 7.01 10.19 -28.26
CA GLU A 175 6.14 9.22 -27.56
C GLU A 175 4.69 9.29 -28.04
N GLU A 176 4.12 10.49 -28.21
CA GLU A 176 2.78 10.69 -28.78
C GLU A 176 2.69 10.22 -30.25
N GLU A 177 3.77 10.36 -31.02
CA GLU A 177 3.85 9.87 -32.40
C GLU A 177 3.92 8.35 -32.43
N LYS A 178 4.75 7.73 -31.59
CA LYS A 178 4.81 6.27 -31.43
C LYS A 178 3.48 5.69 -30.95
N GLU A 179 2.80 6.33 -30.01
CA GLU A 179 1.48 5.89 -29.54
C GLU A 179 0.43 6.00 -30.66
N ARG A 180 0.49 7.07 -31.48
CA ARG A 180 -0.35 7.22 -32.67
C ARG A 180 -0.05 6.14 -33.72
N GLU A 181 1.21 5.80 -33.93
CA GLU A 181 1.62 4.71 -34.83
C GLU A 181 1.17 3.34 -34.32
N GLU A 182 1.29 3.07 -33.02
CA GLU A 182 0.83 1.83 -32.41
C GLU A 182 -0.69 1.71 -32.48
N LYS A 183 -1.43 2.80 -32.20
CA LYS A 183 -2.89 2.87 -32.40
C LYS A 183 -3.27 2.62 -33.87
N ARG A 184 -2.48 3.14 -34.82
CA ARG A 184 -2.67 2.86 -36.26
C ARG A 184 -2.40 1.39 -36.58
N ARG A 185 -1.35 0.79 -36.01
CA ARG A 185 -1.01 -0.64 -36.19
C ARG A 185 -2.11 -1.54 -35.64
N LYS A 186 -2.54 -1.32 -34.39
CA LYS A 186 -3.65 -2.04 -33.75
C LYS A 186 -4.96 -1.93 -34.54
N ARG A 187 -5.27 -0.75 -35.11
CA ARG A 187 -6.45 -0.56 -35.98
C ARG A 187 -6.36 -1.39 -37.26
N LYS A 188 -5.18 -1.45 -37.90
CA LYS A 188 -4.95 -2.27 -39.10
C LYS A 188 -5.06 -3.77 -38.81
N GLU A 189 -4.44 -4.23 -37.71
CA GLU A 189 -4.52 -5.63 -37.26
C GLU A 189 -5.96 -6.05 -36.94
N ALA A 190 -6.73 -5.19 -36.28
CA ALA A 190 -8.14 -5.44 -35.97
C ALA A 190 -9.01 -5.49 -37.25
N GLU A 191 -8.76 -4.61 -38.22
CA GLU A 191 -9.46 -4.60 -39.50
C GLU A 191 -9.14 -5.83 -40.36
N GLU A 192 -7.87 -6.26 -40.38
CA GLU A 192 -7.43 -7.47 -41.06
C GLU A 192 -8.06 -8.72 -40.43
N LYS A 193 -8.08 -8.80 -39.09
CA LYS A 193 -8.76 -9.87 -38.37
C LYS A 193 -10.25 -9.95 -38.74
N ARG A 194 -10.94 -8.80 -38.76
CA ARG A 194 -12.36 -8.71 -39.16
C ARG A 194 -12.58 -9.14 -40.62
N ARG A 195 -11.63 -8.83 -41.52
CA ARG A 195 -11.70 -9.25 -42.94
C ARG A 195 -11.55 -10.76 -43.06
N LEU A 196 -10.59 -11.36 -42.34
CA LEU A 196 -10.38 -12.81 -42.32
C LEU A 196 -11.58 -13.55 -41.70
N GLU A 197 -12.22 -13.00 -40.67
CA GLU A 197 -13.46 -13.55 -40.11
C GLU A 197 -14.60 -13.55 -41.13
N LYS A 198 -14.82 -12.43 -41.83
CA LYS A 198 -15.82 -12.34 -42.91
C LYS A 198 -15.54 -13.29 -44.07
N GLU A 199 -14.28 -13.47 -44.45
CA GLU A 199 -13.87 -14.40 -45.51
C GLU A 199 -14.09 -15.85 -45.08
N LYS A 200 -13.80 -16.19 -43.81
CA LYS A 200 -14.13 -17.50 -43.23
C LYS A 200 -15.63 -17.74 -43.17
N GLU A 201 -16.43 -16.73 -42.83
CA GLU A 201 -17.89 -16.79 -42.81
C GLU A 201 -18.48 -16.99 -44.21
N LEU A 202 -18.01 -16.23 -45.20
CA LEU A 202 -18.37 -16.41 -46.61
C LEU A 202 -17.96 -17.78 -47.13
N LYS A 203 -16.77 -18.26 -46.77
CA LYS A 203 -16.28 -19.58 -47.17
C LYS A 203 -17.12 -20.69 -46.52
N ALA A 204 -17.46 -20.57 -45.24
CA ALA A 204 -18.37 -21.48 -44.55
C ALA A 204 -19.77 -21.47 -45.18
N ARG A 205 -20.25 -20.31 -45.65
CA ARG A 205 -21.50 -20.16 -46.39
C ARG A 205 -21.46 -20.79 -47.79
N THR A 206 -20.29 -20.84 -48.45
CA THR A 206 -20.14 -21.48 -49.76
C THR A 206 -19.84 -22.98 -49.69
N ASP A 207 -19.27 -23.47 -48.58
CA ASP A 207 -18.93 -24.88 -48.38
C ASP A 207 -20.15 -25.74 -48.00
N TYR A 208 -21.21 -25.11 -47.45
CA TYR A 208 -22.54 -25.70 -47.30
C TYR A 208 -23.46 -25.14 -48.38
N GLY A 209 -23.60 -25.90 -49.47
CA GLY A 209 -24.32 -25.51 -50.68
C GLY A 209 -25.78 -25.07 -50.46
N GLU A 210 -26.20 -24.22 -51.39
CA GLU A 210 -27.56 -23.74 -51.67
C GLU A 210 -28.54 -24.92 -51.86
N ASP A 211 -29.07 -25.47 -50.76
CA ASP A 211 -30.40 -26.08 -50.62
C ASP A 211 -30.56 -26.74 -49.24
N VAL A 212 -30.99 -25.97 -48.24
CA VAL A 212 -31.84 -26.49 -47.16
C VAL A 212 -32.82 -25.39 -46.72
N ARG A 213 -34.03 -25.45 -47.28
CA ARG A 213 -35.23 -24.79 -46.74
C ARG A 213 -35.57 -25.43 -45.39
N ILE A 214 -35.17 -24.80 -44.29
CA ILE A 214 -35.79 -25.03 -42.98
C ILE A 214 -36.76 -23.87 -42.76
N GLU A 215 -38.05 -24.17 -42.93
CA GLU A 215 -39.13 -23.34 -42.44
C GLU A 215 -39.06 -23.34 -40.91
N GLY A 216 -38.85 -22.16 -40.35
CA GLY A 216 -38.63 -21.94 -38.93
C GLY A 216 -38.58 -20.45 -38.64
N GLU A 217 -39.68 -19.80 -38.95
CA GLU A 217 -40.06 -18.45 -38.54
C GLU A 217 -39.86 -18.29 -37.02
N HIS A 218 -38.80 -17.60 -36.58
CA HIS A 218 -38.88 -16.81 -35.36
C HIS A 218 -37.76 -15.77 -35.32
N ASP A 219 -38.18 -14.52 -35.16
CA ASP A 219 -37.37 -13.31 -35.11
C ASP A 219 -36.24 -13.40 -34.09
N GLU A 220 -35.00 -13.52 -34.57
CA GLU A 220 -33.79 -13.45 -33.73
C GLU A 220 -33.59 -12.03 -33.14
N ASP A 221 -34.25 -11.02 -33.73
CA ASP A 221 -34.26 -9.64 -33.24
C ASP A 221 -35.18 -9.43 -32.02
N ASP A 222 -36.12 -10.35 -31.75
CA ASP A 222 -37.01 -10.30 -30.57
C ASP A 222 -36.54 -11.23 -29.42
N MET A 223 -35.68 -12.22 -29.70
CA MET A 223 -35.00 -13.01 -28.66
C MET A 223 -33.79 -12.27 -28.06
N MET A 224 -33.16 -11.35 -28.80
CA MET A 224 -32.13 -10.43 -28.26
C MET A 224 -32.75 -9.27 -27.45
N ALA A 225 -34.02 -8.93 -27.71
CA ALA A 225 -34.78 -7.93 -26.96
C ALA A 225 -35.54 -8.50 -25.73
N MET A 226 -35.83 -9.81 -25.70
CA MET A 226 -36.45 -10.51 -24.55
C MET A 226 -35.43 -10.97 -23.48
N MET A 227 -34.13 -11.01 -23.79
CA MET A 227 -33.04 -11.09 -22.80
C MET A 227 -32.81 -9.73 -22.12
N GLY A 228 -33.89 -9.18 -21.57
CA GLY A 228 -33.93 -7.92 -20.84
C GLY A 228 -32.97 -7.92 -19.65
N PHE A 229 -31.70 -7.59 -19.91
CA PHE A 229 -30.76 -7.11 -18.92
C PHE A 229 -30.73 -5.58 -18.94
N THR A 230 -31.91 -4.97 -18.89
CA THR A 230 -32.12 -3.70 -18.20
C THR A 230 -32.11 -3.99 -16.71
N GLY A 231 -30.91 -4.22 -16.19
CA GLY A 231 -30.65 -4.44 -14.78
C GLY A 231 -29.42 -3.64 -14.43
N PHE A 232 -29.64 -2.32 -14.30
CA PHE A 232 -28.75 -1.40 -13.60
C PHE A 232 -28.27 -2.10 -12.34
N GLY A 233 -27.08 -2.68 -12.43
CA GLY A 233 -26.39 -3.23 -11.30
C GLY A 233 -26.16 -2.05 -10.38
N SER A 234 -27.03 -1.92 -9.38
CA SER A 234 -26.68 -1.25 -8.15
C SER A 234 -25.43 -1.97 -7.67
N THR A 235 -24.27 -1.42 -8.04
CA THR A 235 -23.20 -1.34 -7.07
C THR A 235 -23.92 -0.89 -5.79
N LYS A 236 -23.76 -1.64 -4.71
CA LYS A 236 -23.64 -0.95 -3.44
C LYS A 236 -22.45 0.00 -3.67
N SER A 237 -22.72 1.17 -4.24
CA SER A 237 -22.14 2.38 -3.70
C SER A 237 -22.37 2.20 -2.21
N SER A 238 -21.28 1.96 -1.49
CA SER A 238 -21.22 2.37 -0.11
C SER A 238 -21.92 3.73 -0.09
N ALA A 239 -23.10 3.78 0.53
CA ALA A 239 -23.73 5.07 0.79
C ALA A 239 -22.60 5.94 1.35
N PRO A 240 -22.43 7.19 0.86
CA PRO A 240 -21.45 8.07 1.46
C PRO A 240 -21.67 7.96 2.97
N PRO A 241 -20.62 7.70 3.77
CA PRO A 241 -20.81 7.54 5.20
C PRO A 241 -21.65 8.73 5.62
N SER A 242 -22.85 8.45 6.17
CA SER A 242 -23.71 9.53 6.64
C SER A 242 -22.85 10.44 7.48
N SER A 243 -22.96 11.77 7.35
CA SER A 243 -22.16 12.73 8.12
C SER A 243 -22.06 12.36 9.61
N ALA A 244 -23.08 11.68 10.16
CA ALA A 244 -23.08 11.09 11.49
C ALA A 244 -21.92 10.10 11.79
N ALA A 245 -21.56 9.21 10.87
CA ALA A 245 -20.47 8.24 11.05
C ALA A 245 -19.09 8.92 11.02
N ALA A 246 -18.89 9.83 10.05
CA ALA A 246 -17.71 10.67 9.99
C ALA A 246 -17.57 11.53 11.26
N ALA A 247 -18.65 12.16 11.71
CA ALA A 247 -18.69 12.94 12.94
C ALA A 247 -18.37 12.10 14.18
N ALA A 248 -18.89 10.86 14.29
CA ALA A 248 -18.60 9.98 15.41
C ALA A 248 -17.11 9.58 15.46
N LEU A 249 -16.51 9.30 14.31
CA LEU A 249 -15.07 9.04 14.19
C LEU A 249 -14.24 10.26 14.59
N LEU A 250 -14.59 11.45 14.08
CA LEU A 250 -13.91 12.69 14.38
C LEU A 250 -14.00 13.05 15.86
N ARG A 251 -15.16 12.87 16.52
CA ARG A 251 -15.29 13.07 17.98
C ARG A 251 -14.32 12.17 18.77
N ARG A 252 -14.17 10.91 18.35
CA ARG A 252 -13.23 9.98 18.98
C ARG A 252 -11.78 10.41 18.77
N GLN A 253 -11.40 10.73 17.54
CA GLN A 253 -10.05 11.17 17.19
C GLN A 253 -9.69 12.52 17.86
N PHE A 254 -10.64 13.45 17.94
CA PHE A 254 -10.46 14.73 18.61
C PHE A 254 -10.19 14.55 20.11
N LYS A 255 -10.98 13.69 20.77
CA LYS A 255 -10.78 13.37 22.18
C LYS A 255 -9.42 12.72 22.44
N GLN A 256 -8.97 11.86 21.52
CA GLN A 256 -7.64 11.25 21.57
C GLN A 256 -6.55 12.32 21.45
N MET A 257 -6.63 13.19 20.44
CA MET A 257 -5.71 14.33 20.27
C MET A 257 -5.64 15.24 21.50
N GLN A 258 -6.75 15.44 22.24
CA GLN A 258 -6.75 16.22 23.48
C GLN A 258 -6.15 15.48 24.68
N SER A 259 -6.25 14.14 24.73
CA SER A 259 -5.70 13.35 25.83
C SER A 259 -4.21 13.07 25.70
N ASP A 260 -3.72 13.04 24.46
CA ASP A 260 -2.37 12.60 24.14
C ASP A 260 -1.38 13.73 24.46
N LYS A 261 -0.56 13.50 25.49
CA LYS A 261 0.47 14.44 25.97
C LYS A 261 1.81 14.27 25.27
N ASP A 262 1.92 13.25 24.42
CA ASP A 262 3.18 12.79 23.83
C ASP A 262 3.51 13.46 22.49
N ILE A 263 2.69 14.44 22.05
CA ILE A 263 2.90 15.18 20.81
C ILE A 263 3.40 16.59 21.13
N PRO A 264 4.73 16.80 21.25
CA PRO A 264 5.26 18.13 21.51
C PRO A 264 4.97 19.06 20.31
N GLY A 265 4.51 20.26 20.60
CA GLY A 265 4.37 21.32 19.59
C GLY A 265 3.05 21.33 18.81
N ILE A 266 2.09 20.46 19.12
CA ILE A 266 0.77 20.46 18.46
C ILE A 266 -0.32 20.78 19.48
N SER A 267 -1.15 21.77 19.19
CA SER A 267 -2.38 22.06 19.92
C SER A 267 -3.56 22.06 18.96
N CYS A 268 -4.67 21.41 19.33
CA CYS A 268 -5.86 21.28 18.49
C CYS A 268 -7.11 21.72 19.24
N GLY A 269 -7.96 22.50 18.58
CA GLY A 269 -9.27 22.95 19.05
C GLY A 269 -10.31 22.87 17.93
N LEU A 270 -11.57 23.14 18.27
CA LEU A 270 -12.63 23.34 17.27
C LEU A 270 -12.73 24.83 16.97
N VAL A 271 -12.98 25.17 15.70
CA VAL A 271 -13.27 26.56 15.32
C VAL A 271 -14.62 26.99 15.90
N ASP A 272 -15.61 26.09 15.85
CA ASP A 272 -16.93 26.24 16.46
C ASP A 272 -17.29 24.93 17.17
N ASP A 273 -17.73 25.00 18.42
CA ASP A 273 -18.15 23.84 19.22
C ASP A 273 -19.30 23.05 18.58
N ASN A 274 -20.07 23.69 17.68
CA ASN A 274 -21.14 23.06 16.93
C ASN A 274 -20.66 22.28 15.69
N ASN A 275 -19.46 22.59 15.16
CA ASN A 275 -18.92 22.01 13.95
C ASN A 275 -17.68 21.15 14.21
N ILE A 276 -17.88 19.84 14.33
CA ILE A 276 -16.78 18.88 14.51
C ILE A 276 -15.91 18.67 13.25
N PHE A 277 -16.31 19.20 12.09
CA PHE A 277 -15.59 19.04 10.83
C PHE A 277 -14.53 20.11 10.59
N GLU A 278 -14.45 21.15 11.43
CA GLU A 278 -13.48 22.24 11.27
C GLU A 278 -12.66 22.40 12.54
N TRP A 279 -11.37 22.05 12.46
CA TRP A 279 -10.46 22.10 13.60
C TRP A 279 -9.48 23.25 13.42
N GLU A 280 -9.26 24.01 14.48
CA GLU A 280 -8.16 24.98 14.57
C GLU A 280 -6.95 24.27 15.16
N VAL A 281 -5.82 24.33 14.46
CA VAL A 281 -4.57 23.71 14.88
C VAL A 281 -3.51 24.78 15.02
N MET A 282 -2.81 24.77 16.15
CA MET A 282 -1.63 25.59 16.38
C MET A 282 -0.40 24.70 16.39
N LEU A 283 0.50 24.96 15.44
CA LEU A 283 1.75 24.25 15.25
C LEU A 283 2.90 25.11 15.77
N MET A 284 3.50 24.67 16.88
CA MET A 284 4.71 25.23 17.45
C MET A 284 5.88 24.37 16.98
N LEU A 285 6.75 24.96 16.15
CA LEU A 285 7.88 24.23 15.59
C LEU A 285 9.00 24.07 16.63
N ASN A 286 9.85 23.06 16.44
CA ASN A 286 11.01 22.84 17.31
C ASN A 286 12.08 23.92 17.09
N ASP A 287 12.77 24.32 18.16
CA ASP A 287 13.88 25.29 18.12
C ASP A 287 15.05 24.86 17.23
N ASP A 288 15.22 23.54 17.07
CA ASP A 288 16.28 22.95 16.27
C ASP A 288 16.02 22.95 14.76
N CYS A 289 14.80 23.31 14.34
CA CYS A 289 14.44 23.37 12.93
C CYS A 289 15.36 24.35 12.17
N LYS A 290 15.97 23.88 11.07
CA LYS A 290 17.02 24.60 10.34
C LYS A 290 16.59 25.98 9.83
N TYR A 291 15.38 26.06 9.27
CA TYR A 291 14.88 27.26 8.61
C TYR A 291 13.87 28.03 9.47
N TYR A 292 13.07 27.30 10.26
CA TYR A 292 11.95 27.85 11.03
C TYR A 292 12.20 27.86 12.55
N GLY A 293 13.38 27.41 12.99
CA GLY A 293 13.81 27.44 14.39
C GLY A 293 14.61 28.69 14.77
N GLY A 294 14.59 29.01 16.06
CA GLY A 294 15.12 30.24 16.65
C GLY A 294 16.61 30.21 17.03
N LYS A 295 17.52 29.83 16.14
CA LYS A 295 18.97 29.90 16.44
C LYS A 295 19.56 31.28 16.10
N SER A 296 19.47 32.21 17.06
CA SER A 296 20.38 33.36 17.18
C SER A 296 21.17 33.28 18.49
N PRO A 297 22.33 33.96 18.61
CA PRO A 297 23.10 33.97 19.86
C PRO A 297 22.27 34.56 21.02
N PRO A 298 22.65 34.29 22.29
CA PRO A 298 21.90 34.73 23.48
C PRO A 298 21.98 36.26 23.66
N PRO A 299 21.10 36.91 24.45
CA PRO A 299 20.00 36.40 25.30
C PRO A 299 18.61 36.93 24.87
N PRO A 300 17.52 36.12 24.74
CA PRO A 300 16.64 35.81 25.89
C PRO A 300 16.01 34.37 25.76
N PRO A 301 14.93 33.97 26.48
CA PRO A 301 14.68 32.59 26.98
C PRO A 301 14.38 31.51 25.92
N PRO A 302 14.51 30.21 26.30
CA PRO A 302 14.56 29.04 25.40
C PRO A 302 13.21 28.51 24.89
N CYS A 303 12.27 29.39 24.52
CA CYS A 303 10.95 28.94 24.02
C CYS A 303 10.25 29.95 23.09
N SER A 304 10.73 31.19 23.00
CA SER A 304 9.96 32.28 22.38
C SER A 304 10.38 32.64 20.95
N ARG A 305 11.11 31.78 20.22
CA ARG A 305 11.66 32.13 18.90
C ARG A 305 11.47 31.10 17.78
N CYS A 306 10.72 30.03 18.03
CA CYS A 306 10.28 29.11 16.98
C CYS A 306 9.00 29.63 16.31
N GLY A 307 8.76 29.20 15.06
CA GLY A 307 7.55 29.58 14.33
C GLY A 307 6.29 28.97 14.96
N ASN A 308 5.29 29.82 15.22
CA ASN A 308 3.98 29.43 15.74
C ASN A 308 2.92 29.65 14.67
N PHE A 309 2.62 28.62 13.89
CA PHE A 309 1.71 28.74 12.76
C PHE A 309 0.33 28.20 13.10
N ARG A 310 -0.68 29.03 12.85
CA ARG A 310 -2.08 28.60 12.93
C ARG A 310 -2.51 28.00 11.60
N ALA A 311 -3.22 26.89 11.66
CA ALA A 311 -3.85 26.25 10.52
C ALA A 311 -5.30 25.85 10.84
N ILE A 312 -6.11 25.69 9.80
CA ILE A 312 -7.45 25.12 9.89
C ILE A 312 -7.43 23.79 9.13
N LEU A 313 -7.91 22.75 9.78
CA LEU A 313 -8.09 21.42 9.20
C LEU A 313 -9.58 21.21 8.94
N ASN A 314 -9.96 21.15 7.67
CA ASN A 314 -11.35 20.99 7.22
C ASN A 314 -11.58 19.56 6.73
N PHE A 315 -12.47 18.84 7.41
CA PHE A 315 -12.80 17.46 7.11
C PHE A 315 -14.01 17.36 6.19
N PRO A 316 -13.93 16.62 5.06
CA PRO A 316 -15.09 16.40 4.22
C PRO A 316 -16.12 15.50 4.93
N PRO A 317 -17.41 15.59 4.58
CA PRO A 317 -18.44 14.70 5.13
C PRO A 317 -18.21 13.23 4.77
N THR A 318 -17.40 12.96 3.74
CA THR A 318 -17.00 11.61 3.31
C THR A 318 -15.78 11.06 4.06
N TYR A 319 -15.22 11.80 5.02
CA TYR A 319 -14.11 11.34 5.86
C TYR A 319 -14.47 10.03 6.60
N PRO A 320 -13.56 9.03 6.68
CA PRO A 320 -12.14 9.05 6.29
C PRO A 320 -11.87 8.56 4.85
N LEU A 321 -12.87 8.44 3.98
CA LEU A 321 -12.65 7.99 2.59
C LEU A 321 -11.90 9.03 1.76
N MET A 322 -12.15 10.31 2.02
CA MET A 322 -11.41 11.43 1.42
C MET A 322 -10.57 12.14 2.48
N PRO A 323 -9.40 12.67 2.10
CA PRO A 323 -8.53 13.40 3.02
C PRO A 323 -9.15 14.72 3.47
N PRO A 324 -8.80 15.23 4.66
CA PRO A 324 -9.07 16.62 5.03
C PRO A 324 -8.19 17.59 4.24
N LYS A 325 -8.57 18.86 4.24
CA LYS A 325 -7.73 19.96 3.71
C LYS A 325 -7.12 20.74 4.86
N LEU A 326 -5.82 21.01 4.80
CA LEU A 326 -5.11 21.83 5.77
C LEU A 326 -4.74 23.17 5.14
N THR A 327 -5.22 24.26 5.72
CA THR A 327 -4.95 25.63 5.27
C THR A 327 -4.34 26.46 6.40
N PHE A 328 -3.13 26.96 6.20
CA PHE A 328 -2.47 27.89 7.10
C PHE A 328 -3.14 29.27 7.06
N GLN A 329 -3.34 29.83 8.25
CA GLN A 329 -3.86 31.17 8.44
C GLN A 329 -2.72 32.19 8.46
N THR A 330 -3.05 33.46 8.31
CA THR A 330 -2.06 34.54 8.38
C THR A 330 -1.42 34.62 9.79
N PRO A 331 -0.07 34.71 9.89
CA PRO A 331 0.90 34.78 8.79
C PRO A 331 1.15 33.41 8.15
N ILE A 332 1.08 33.37 6.81
CA ILE A 332 1.25 32.14 6.05
C ILE A 332 2.75 31.79 6.01
N PRO A 333 3.14 30.59 6.43
CA PRO A 333 4.53 30.15 6.36
C PRO A 333 5.05 30.11 4.92
N PHE A 334 6.22 30.70 4.70
CA PHE A 334 6.89 30.63 3.40
C PHE A 334 7.58 29.27 3.23
N HIS A 335 6.93 28.35 2.51
CA HIS A 335 7.37 26.96 2.36
C HIS A 335 7.14 26.42 0.92
N PRO A 336 8.01 25.54 0.37
CA PRO A 336 7.84 24.96 -0.98
C PRO A 336 6.50 24.27 -1.22
N ASN A 337 5.98 23.56 -0.22
CA ASN A 337 4.72 22.78 -0.31
C ASN A 337 3.48 23.52 0.19
N ILE A 338 3.56 24.83 0.45
CA ILE A 338 2.43 25.64 0.90
C ILE A 338 2.12 26.68 -0.17
N TYR A 339 0.89 26.67 -0.67
CA TYR A 339 0.44 27.64 -1.65
C TYR A 339 0.42 29.05 -1.05
N PRO A 340 0.51 30.11 -1.87
CA PRO A 340 0.30 31.49 -1.40
C PRO A 340 -1.07 31.72 -0.74
N SER A 341 -2.06 30.86 -1.03
CA SER A 341 -3.37 30.84 -0.36
C SER A 341 -3.33 30.28 1.06
N GLY A 342 -2.23 29.64 1.47
CA GLY A 342 -2.07 28.93 2.74
C GLY A 342 -2.40 27.44 2.67
N GLU A 343 -2.93 26.93 1.56
CA GLU A 343 -3.24 25.50 1.40
C GLU A 343 -1.95 24.66 1.34
N LEU A 344 -1.90 23.58 2.12
CA LEU A 344 -0.78 22.64 2.15
C LEU A 344 -0.99 21.53 1.11
N CYS A 345 0.06 21.20 0.36
CA CYS A 345 0.05 20.14 -0.65
C CYS A 345 1.14 19.10 -0.35
N ILE A 346 0.75 17.94 0.17
CA ILE A 346 1.64 16.80 0.45
C ILE A 346 0.94 15.50 0.05
N SER A 347 1.72 14.47 -0.27
CA SER A 347 1.25 13.18 -0.81
C SER A 347 0.17 12.52 0.07
N ILE A 348 0.33 12.52 1.39
CA ILE A 348 -0.66 11.97 2.34
C ILE A 348 -2.04 12.64 2.24
N LEU A 349 -2.13 13.86 1.71
CA LEU A 349 -3.40 14.58 1.50
C LEU A 349 -3.93 14.48 0.05
N HIS A 350 -3.22 13.78 -0.84
CA HIS A 350 -3.72 13.50 -2.19
C HIS A 350 -4.83 12.45 -2.13
N PRO A 351 -5.93 12.60 -2.90
CA PRO A 351 -6.99 11.61 -2.98
C PRO A 351 -6.47 10.20 -3.31
N PRO A 352 -7.16 9.14 -2.86
CA PRO A 352 -6.74 7.75 -3.03
C PRO A 352 -6.85 7.23 -4.48
N GLU A 353 -6.99 8.10 -5.47
CA GLU A 353 -7.07 7.71 -6.87
C GLU A 353 -5.73 7.13 -7.34
N GLU A 354 -5.74 6.19 -8.29
CA GLU A 354 -4.50 5.72 -8.90
C GLU A 354 -3.92 6.83 -9.77
N ASP A 355 -2.63 7.14 -9.60
CA ASP A 355 -1.98 8.12 -10.45
C ASP A 355 -1.99 7.60 -11.88
N LYS A 356 -2.60 8.35 -12.78
CA LYS A 356 -2.60 8.03 -14.22
C LYS A 356 -1.17 7.88 -14.76
N TYR A 357 -0.20 8.54 -14.12
CA TYR A 357 1.20 8.55 -14.52
C TYR A 357 2.14 7.75 -13.60
N GLY A 358 1.61 7.15 -12.52
CA GLY A 358 2.37 6.27 -11.63
C GLY A 358 3.55 6.91 -10.89
N TYR A 359 3.55 8.22 -10.68
CA TYR A 359 4.65 8.91 -9.98
C TYR A 359 4.61 8.73 -8.47
N GLU A 360 3.44 8.43 -7.90
CA GLU A 360 3.24 8.21 -6.46
C GLU A 360 2.62 6.82 -6.23
N ASP A 361 3.15 6.08 -5.25
CA ASP A 361 2.55 4.81 -4.83
C ASP A 361 1.23 5.08 -4.09
N ALA A 362 0.23 4.21 -4.26
CA ALA A 362 -1.05 4.34 -3.54
C ALA A 362 -0.90 4.35 -2.01
N SER A 363 0.19 3.76 -1.49
CA SER A 363 0.53 3.76 -0.07
C SER A 363 1.08 5.09 0.45
N GLU A 364 1.60 5.96 -0.41
CA GLU A 364 2.07 7.30 -0.06
C GLU A 364 0.94 8.34 -0.06
N ARG A 365 -0.22 7.97 -0.63
CA ARG A 365 -1.43 8.79 -0.72
C ARG A 365 -2.31 8.66 0.51
N TRP A 366 -3.42 9.41 0.50
CA TRP A 366 -4.43 9.30 1.54
C TRP A 366 -4.94 7.87 1.67
N SER A 367 -4.98 7.38 2.90
CA SER A 367 -5.60 6.11 3.25
C SER A 367 -6.53 6.34 4.45
N PRO A 368 -7.71 5.71 4.51
CA PRO A 368 -8.63 5.82 5.65
C PRO A 368 -8.07 5.39 7.00
N VAL A 369 -6.89 4.75 7.03
CA VAL A 369 -6.17 4.37 8.24
C VAL A 369 -5.43 5.56 8.86
N GLN A 370 -5.13 6.59 8.07
CA GLN A 370 -4.43 7.80 8.54
C GLN A 370 -5.33 8.60 9.50
N SER A 371 -4.74 9.16 10.55
CA SER A 371 -5.42 9.97 11.55
C SER A 371 -5.00 11.43 11.44
N PRO A 372 -5.74 12.38 12.05
CA PRO A 372 -5.32 13.78 12.08
C PRO A 372 -3.93 13.94 12.70
N GLU A 373 -3.58 13.10 13.67
CA GLU A 373 -2.25 13.03 14.28
C GLU A 373 -1.16 12.73 13.24
N THR A 374 -1.33 11.68 12.42
CA THR A 374 -0.31 11.30 11.44
C THR A 374 -0.11 12.38 10.37
N ILE A 375 -1.19 13.09 10.00
CA ILE A 375 -1.12 14.27 9.11
C ILE A 375 -0.26 15.36 9.75
N LEU A 376 -0.51 15.72 11.00
CA LEU A 376 0.20 16.82 11.67
C LEU A 376 1.67 16.47 11.95
N LEU A 377 1.98 15.21 12.27
CA LEU A 377 3.37 14.73 12.37
C LEU A 377 4.09 14.82 11.02
N SER A 378 3.43 14.46 9.92
CA SER A 378 3.98 14.62 8.57
C SER A 378 4.26 16.09 8.25
N VAL A 379 3.38 17.01 8.67
CA VAL A 379 3.58 18.45 8.51
C VAL A 379 4.83 18.92 9.28
N ILE A 380 5.00 18.52 10.54
CA ILE A 380 6.19 18.89 11.33
C ILE A 380 7.47 18.38 10.65
N SER A 381 7.49 17.13 10.22
CA SER A 381 8.62 16.54 9.50
C SER A 381 8.95 17.31 8.22
N LEU A 382 7.94 17.82 7.51
CA LEU A 382 8.10 18.63 6.32
C LEU A 382 8.77 19.99 6.62
N PHE A 383 8.45 20.61 7.76
CA PHE A 383 9.13 21.86 8.17
C PHE A 383 10.60 21.64 8.54
N GLU A 384 10.95 20.46 9.06
CA GLU A 384 12.35 20.09 9.36
C GLU A 384 13.18 19.89 8.10
N ASP A 385 12.65 19.16 7.12
CA ASP A 385 13.27 18.96 5.80
C ASP A 385 12.32 19.30 4.64
N PRO A 386 12.34 20.55 4.14
CA PRO A 386 11.45 20.96 3.06
C PRO A 386 11.68 20.20 1.75
N ASN A 387 10.61 19.66 1.18
CA ASN A 387 10.64 18.89 -0.07
C ASN A 387 10.50 19.81 -1.31
N ASP A 388 11.37 19.63 -2.30
CA ASP A 388 11.38 20.38 -3.56
C ASP A 388 11.06 19.56 -4.82
N GLU A 389 10.62 18.29 -4.69
CA GLU A 389 10.21 17.45 -5.83
C GLU A 389 8.88 17.91 -6.44
N SER A 390 7.87 18.16 -5.59
CA SER A 390 6.51 18.59 -5.99
C SER A 390 6.10 19.89 -5.28
N PRO A 391 6.69 21.05 -5.65
CA PRO A 391 6.46 22.29 -4.94
C PRO A 391 5.14 22.97 -5.35
N ALA A 392 4.31 23.29 -4.36
CA ALA A 392 3.15 24.16 -4.50
C ALA A 392 3.54 25.63 -4.74
N ASN A 393 4.68 26.06 -4.15
CA ASN A 393 5.26 27.37 -4.30
C ASN A 393 6.62 27.29 -5.02
N VAL A 394 6.58 27.57 -6.32
CA VAL A 394 7.75 27.52 -7.21
C VAL A 394 8.85 28.49 -6.77
N GLU A 395 8.51 29.65 -6.22
CA GLU A 395 9.50 30.62 -5.75
C GLU A 395 10.25 30.09 -4.53
N ALA A 396 9.52 29.57 -3.53
CA ALA A 396 10.11 28.98 -2.33
C ALA A 396 11.02 27.79 -2.68
N ALA A 397 10.59 26.92 -3.60
CA ALA A 397 11.39 25.78 -4.06
C ALA A 397 12.67 26.21 -4.79
N ARG A 398 12.58 27.21 -5.68
CA ARG A 398 13.76 27.77 -6.36
C ARG A 398 14.75 28.35 -5.35
N LEU A 399 14.29 29.14 -4.39
CA LEU A 399 15.16 29.74 -3.37
C LEU A 399 15.79 28.68 -2.46
N LEU A 400 15.05 27.62 -2.13
CA LEU A 400 15.58 26.48 -1.36
C LEU A 400 16.72 25.78 -2.09
N ARG A 401 16.58 25.51 -3.39
CA ARG A 401 17.65 24.89 -4.21
C ARG A 401 18.90 25.78 -4.24
N LEU A 402 18.73 27.08 -4.47
CA LEU A 402 19.84 28.04 -4.45
C LEU A 402 20.55 28.11 -3.09
N GLU A 403 19.83 27.93 -1.98
CA GLU A 403 20.43 27.86 -0.65
C GLU A 403 21.13 26.50 -0.39
N LYS A 404 20.55 25.38 -0.86
CA LYS A 404 21.20 24.05 -0.84
C LYS A 404 22.52 24.07 -1.62
N GLU A 405 22.58 24.81 -2.74
CA GLU A 405 23.79 25.04 -3.54
C GLU A 405 24.75 26.11 -2.96
N GLY A 406 24.37 26.78 -1.88
CA GLY A 406 25.19 27.79 -1.20
C GLY A 406 25.26 29.16 -1.90
N GLN A 407 24.42 29.41 -2.91
CA GLN A 407 24.44 30.64 -3.71
C GLN A 407 23.71 31.81 -3.04
N SER A 408 22.61 31.54 -2.32
CA SER A 408 21.81 32.55 -1.63
C SER A 408 21.34 32.08 -0.25
N LYS A 409 21.08 33.03 0.66
CA LYS A 409 20.45 32.80 1.98
C LYS A 409 19.06 33.43 2.07
N ASP A 410 18.46 33.78 0.92
CA ASP A 410 17.18 34.48 0.87
C ASP A 410 16.02 33.61 1.32
N PHE A 411 16.07 32.29 1.07
CA PHE A 411 15.07 31.34 1.56
C PHE A 411 14.96 31.42 3.08
N ARG A 412 16.07 31.15 3.79
CA ARG A 412 16.11 31.26 5.26
C ARG A 412 15.73 32.65 5.76
N ARG A 413 16.12 33.72 5.07
CA ARG A 413 15.73 35.09 5.46
C ARG A 413 14.22 35.27 5.45
N ARG A 414 13.53 34.79 4.40
CA ARG A 414 12.07 34.87 4.29
C ARG A 414 11.36 33.98 5.31
N CYS A 415 11.82 32.74 5.50
CA CYS A 415 11.26 31.86 6.53
C CYS A 415 11.35 32.50 7.92
N ARG A 416 12.50 33.08 8.28
CA ARG A 416 12.69 33.81 9.55
C ARG A 416 11.81 35.05 9.68
N LYS A 417 11.51 35.73 8.57
CA LYS A 417 10.55 36.85 8.58
C LYS A 417 9.16 36.35 8.97
N CYS A 418 8.67 35.29 8.33
CA CYS A 418 7.38 34.68 8.66
C CYS A 418 7.31 34.18 10.12
N VAL A 419 8.42 33.64 10.64
CA VAL A 419 8.51 33.24 12.06
C VAL A 419 8.32 34.44 12.99
N ARG A 420 8.98 35.57 12.74
CA ARG A 420 8.81 36.78 13.57
C ARG A 420 7.40 37.36 13.49
N GLU A 421 6.81 37.38 12.29
CA GLU A 421 5.41 37.76 12.10
C GLU A 421 4.47 36.83 12.88
N SER A 422 4.78 35.53 12.94
CA SER A 422 3.98 34.55 13.68
C SER A 422 4.00 34.75 15.20
N LEU A 423 5.07 35.37 15.70
CA LEU A 423 5.24 35.71 17.11
C LEU A 423 4.65 37.08 17.46
N GLY A 424 4.16 37.84 16.47
CA GLY A 424 3.68 39.21 16.65
C GLY A 424 4.81 40.22 16.93
N GLU A 425 6.04 39.90 16.55
CA GLU A 425 7.23 40.75 16.79
C GLU A 425 7.46 41.82 15.71
N ASP A 426 6.68 41.83 14.62
CA ASP A 426 6.76 42.80 13.52
C ASP A 426 5.37 43.39 13.17
#